data_AF-A0A158L4L3-F1
#
_entry.id   AF-A0A158L4L3-F1
#
_cell.length_a   1.000
_cell.length_b   1.000
_cell.length_c   1.000
_cell.angle_alpha   90.00
_cell.angle_beta   90.00
_cell.angle_gamma   90.00
#
_symmetry.space_group_name_H-M   'P 1'
#
loop_
_entity.id
_entity.type
_entity.pdbx_description
1 polymer ?
#
loop_
_entity_poly.entity_id
_entity_poly.type
_entity_poly.pdbx_seq_one_letter_code
_entity_poly.pdbx_strand_id
1 'polypeptide(L)'
;MLAGLAHKWNWRQAREKAGKDATRPNMVTGGNVQVVWKKFLRYFDVEPRIVPLKPGNYRLTAERLEQYVDENTIAVVAIAGQTFTGEDDDIQEIHDKAKSVCRVARSPAWRTGALSHYRVEGTTPLTQVG
;
A
#
# COMPACT_ATOMS: atom_id res chain seq x y z
N MET A 1 -10.10 7.71 -0.81
CA MET A 1 -10.70 8.12 0.48
C MET A 1 -11.44 6.97 1.17
N LEU A 2 -12.54 6.46 0.60
CA LEU A 2 -13.35 5.41 1.25
C LEU A 2 -12.59 4.12 1.56
N ALA A 3 -11.73 3.66 0.65
CA ALA A 3 -10.87 2.50 0.89
C ALA A 3 -9.99 2.67 2.16
N GLY A 4 -9.37 3.85 2.32
CA GLY A 4 -8.57 4.16 3.51
C GLY A 4 -9.41 4.16 4.80
N LEU A 5 -10.63 4.70 4.75
CA LEU A 5 -11.55 4.65 5.89
C LEU A 5 -11.93 3.21 6.25
N ALA A 6 -12.25 2.38 5.26
CA ALA A 6 -12.55 0.97 5.48
C ALA A 6 -11.39 0.25 6.18
N HIS A 7 -10.15 0.47 5.72
CA HIS A 7 -8.96 -0.06 6.38
C HIS A 7 -8.78 0.47 7.82
N LYS A 8 -8.96 1.79 8.04
CA LYS A 8 -8.86 2.40 9.36
C LYS A 8 -9.86 1.79 10.35
N TRP A 9 -11.13 1.67 9.97
CA TRP A 9 -12.18 1.14 10.82
C TRP A 9 -12.02 -0.35 11.11
N ASN A 10 -11.65 -1.14 10.09
CA ASN A 10 -11.39 -2.56 10.24
C ASN A 10 -10.20 -2.83 11.17
N TRP A 11 -9.10 -2.08 11.01
CA TRP A 11 -7.95 -2.15 11.89
C TRP A 11 -8.32 -1.78 13.34
N ARG A 12 -9.07 -0.68 13.51
CA ARG A 12 -9.51 -0.21 14.82
C ARG A 12 -10.34 -1.26 15.57
N GLN A 13 -11.36 -1.81 14.92
CA GLN A 13 -12.21 -2.86 15.50
C GLN A 13 -11.39 -4.10 15.88
N ALA A 14 -10.42 -4.50 15.04
CA ALA A 14 -9.55 -5.62 15.34
C ALA A 14 -8.63 -5.37 16.55
N ARG A 15 -8.10 -4.14 16.70
CA ARG A 15 -7.28 -3.73 17.84
C ARG A 15 -8.10 -3.67 19.13
N GLU A 16 -9.27 -3.04 19.09
CA GLU A 16 -10.20 -2.94 20.22
C GLU A 16 -10.65 -4.33 20.71
N LYS A 17 -11.02 -5.24 19.78
CA LYS A 17 -11.36 -6.62 20.12
C LYS A 17 -10.19 -7.40 20.75
N ALA A 18 -8.96 -7.06 20.40
CA ALA A 18 -7.76 -7.65 20.97
C ALA A 18 -7.28 -6.96 22.25
N GLY A 19 -8.01 -5.95 22.77
CA GLY A 19 -7.62 -5.18 23.94
C GLY A 19 -6.35 -4.34 23.73
N LYS A 20 -6.04 -3.96 22.50
CA LYS A 20 -4.83 -3.20 22.14
C LYS A 20 -5.17 -1.75 21.82
N ASP A 21 -4.18 -0.87 21.98
CA ASP A 21 -4.31 0.55 21.62
C ASP A 21 -4.72 0.74 20.16
N ALA A 22 -5.76 1.52 19.89
CA ALA A 22 -6.28 1.77 18.54
C ALA A 22 -6.25 3.26 18.16
N THR A 23 -5.40 4.06 18.83
CA THR A 23 -5.39 5.52 18.69
C THR A 23 -4.41 6.04 17.64
N ARG A 24 -3.40 5.25 17.25
CA ARG A 24 -2.28 5.69 16.40
C ARG A 24 -2.15 4.92 15.07
N PRO A 25 -3.14 4.99 14.16
CA PRO A 25 -3.02 4.32 12.86
C PRO A 25 -1.95 4.99 11.97
N ASN A 26 -1.22 4.18 11.19
CA ASN A 26 -0.33 4.66 10.15
C ASN A 26 -0.63 4.02 8.79
N MET A 27 -0.16 4.61 7.70
CA MET A 27 -0.29 4.05 6.34
C MET A 27 0.99 4.29 5.55
N VAL A 28 1.44 3.24 4.88
CA VAL A 28 2.70 3.23 4.12
C VAL A 28 2.43 3.53 2.65
N THR A 29 3.15 4.48 2.07
CA THR A 29 3.03 4.87 0.66
C THR A 29 4.41 5.12 0.05
N GLY A 30 4.56 4.95 -1.26
CA GLY A 30 5.73 5.47 -1.98
C GLY A 30 5.72 7.00 -2.11
N GLY A 31 6.86 7.60 -2.39
CA GLY A 31 6.97 9.04 -2.71
C GLY A 31 6.21 9.46 -3.98
N ASN A 32 5.90 8.50 -4.84
CA ASN A 32 5.14 8.62 -6.10
C ASN A 32 3.62 8.75 -5.88
N VAL A 33 3.14 8.65 -4.64
CA VAL A 33 1.70 8.59 -4.34
C VAL A 33 0.95 9.86 -4.75
N GLN A 34 -0.24 9.68 -5.34
CA GLN A 34 -1.12 10.78 -5.75
C GLN A 34 -1.64 11.57 -4.52
N VAL A 35 -1.89 12.87 -4.71
CA VAL A 35 -2.23 13.81 -3.63
C VAL A 35 -3.44 13.42 -2.77
N VAL A 36 -4.37 12.63 -3.29
CA VAL A 36 -5.56 12.12 -2.59
C VAL A 36 -5.16 11.34 -1.34
N TRP A 37 -4.05 10.60 -1.37
CA TRP A 37 -3.57 9.86 -0.21
C TRP A 37 -2.95 10.79 0.82
N LYS A 38 -2.24 11.84 0.40
CA LYS A 38 -1.74 12.89 1.31
C LYS A 38 -2.89 13.61 2.02
N LYS A 39 -3.99 13.88 1.29
CA LYS A 39 -5.24 14.42 1.86
C LYS A 39 -5.88 13.44 2.83
N PHE A 40 -5.93 12.15 2.51
CA PHE A 40 -6.46 11.11 3.40
C PHE A 40 -5.71 11.08 4.74
N LEU A 41 -4.38 11.01 4.68
CA LEU A 41 -3.51 10.95 5.86
C LEU A 41 -3.75 12.14 6.78
N ARG A 42 -3.85 13.35 6.20
CA ARG A 42 -4.09 14.58 6.95
C ARG A 42 -5.51 14.70 7.50
N TYR A 43 -6.55 14.38 6.71
CA TYR A 43 -7.93 14.64 7.12
C TYR A 43 -8.49 13.60 8.10
N PHE A 44 -7.87 12.42 8.13
CA PHE A 44 -8.35 11.31 8.96
C PHE A 44 -7.32 10.88 10.00
N ASP A 45 -6.39 11.75 10.40
CA ASP A 45 -5.41 11.50 11.46
C ASP A 45 -4.73 10.13 11.32
N VAL A 46 -4.15 9.89 10.15
CA VAL A 46 -3.35 8.67 9.88
C VAL A 46 -1.91 9.10 9.65
N GLU A 47 -1.00 8.57 10.46
CA GLU A 47 0.42 8.87 10.38
C GLU A 47 0.97 8.50 8.99
N PRO A 48 1.56 9.47 8.26
CA PRO A 48 2.12 9.21 6.94
C PRO A 48 3.48 8.53 7.04
N ARG A 49 3.64 7.36 6.42
CA ARG A 49 4.93 6.67 6.30
C ARG A 49 5.35 6.58 4.85
N ILE A 50 6.12 7.58 4.42
CA ILE A 50 6.50 7.76 3.02
C ILE A 50 7.85 7.10 2.77
N VAL A 51 7.85 6.07 1.91
CA VAL A 51 9.07 5.37 1.50
C VAL A 51 9.79 6.21 0.43
N PRO A 52 11.06 6.59 0.65
CA PRO A 52 11.84 7.34 -0.33
C PRO A 52 12.14 6.45 -1.54
N LEU A 53 11.90 7.01 -2.73
CA LEU A 53 12.16 6.37 -4.01
C LEU A 53 13.60 6.61 -4.46
N LYS A 54 14.16 5.71 -5.27
CA LYS A 54 15.54 5.83 -5.78
C LYS A 54 15.50 6.52 -7.16
N PRO A 55 16.44 7.43 -7.48
CA PRO A 55 16.58 7.91 -8.86
C PRO A 55 16.75 6.73 -9.83
N GLY A 56 16.00 6.73 -10.92
CA GLY A 56 16.00 5.62 -11.90
C GLY A 56 15.14 4.40 -11.51
N ASN A 57 14.59 4.36 -10.29
CA ASN A 57 13.55 3.41 -9.90
C ASN A 57 12.52 4.10 -8.99
N TYR A 58 11.44 4.57 -9.62
CA TYR A 58 10.37 5.31 -8.96
C TYR A 58 9.22 4.42 -8.46
N ARG A 59 9.39 3.09 -8.54
CA ARG A 59 8.44 2.11 -8.03
C ARG A 59 8.66 1.90 -6.52
N LEU A 60 7.56 1.67 -5.80
CA LEU A 60 7.64 1.16 -4.43
C LEU A 60 8.15 -0.29 -4.48
N THR A 61 9.22 -0.56 -3.72
CA THR A 61 9.85 -1.89 -3.66
C THR A 61 9.68 -2.52 -2.29
N ALA A 62 9.58 -3.85 -2.25
CA ALA A 62 9.36 -4.59 -1.02
C ALA A 62 10.54 -4.52 -0.04
N GLU A 63 11.76 -4.35 -0.54
CA GLU A 63 13.01 -4.30 0.23
C GLU A 63 12.92 -3.35 1.44
N ARG A 64 12.31 -2.18 1.25
CA ARG A 64 12.23 -1.15 2.28
C ARG A 64 10.99 -1.23 3.16
N LEU A 65 9.98 -2.02 2.81
CA LEU A 65 8.70 -2.05 3.53
C LEU A 65 8.84 -2.46 5.00
N GLU A 66 9.81 -3.31 5.32
CA GLU A 66 10.07 -3.77 6.70
C GLU A 66 10.32 -2.63 7.69
N GLN A 67 10.91 -1.52 7.24
CA GLN A 67 11.23 -0.38 8.10
C GLN A 67 10.02 0.52 8.38
N TYR A 68 8.96 0.38 7.58
CA TYR A 68 7.80 1.27 7.62
C TYR A 68 6.52 0.57 8.08
N VAL A 69 6.45 -0.75 7.97
CA VAL A 69 5.26 -1.52 8.32
C VAL A 69 5.38 -2.04 9.76
N ASP A 70 4.35 -1.81 10.56
CA ASP A 70 4.21 -2.31 11.94
C ASP A 70 2.78 -2.76 12.25
N GLU A 71 2.47 -3.02 13.53
CA GLU A 71 1.14 -3.44 13.99
C GLU A 71 0.05 -2.35 13.93
N ASN A 72 0.45 -1.09 13.74
CA ASN A 72 -0.43 0.06 13.63
C ASN A 72 -0.65 0.48 12.17
N THR A 73 0.09 -0.13 11.23
CA THR A 73 -0.17 0.04 9.80
C THR A 73 -1.58 -0.45 9.49
N ILE A 74 -2.34 0.35 8.73
CA ILE A 74 -3.69 -0.02 8.30
C ILE A 74 -3.72 -0.50 6.85
N ALA A 75 -2.76 -0.04 6.05
CA ALA A 75 -2.58 -0.41 4.65
C ALA A 75 -1.19 -0.01 4.12
N VAL A 76 -0.76 -0.72 3.08
CA VAL A 76 0.33 -0.31 2.18
C VAL A 76 -0.30 0.05 0.84
N VAL A 77 -0.01 1.22 0.30
CA VAL A 77 -0.56 1.70 -0.97
C VAL A 77 0.45 1.43 -2.08
N ALA A 78 0.14 0.45 -2.92
CA ALA A 78 0.80 0.22 -4.21
C ALA A 78 -0.03 0.88 -5.33
N ILE A 79 0.63 1.47 -6.31
CA ILE A 79 -0.02 2.19 -7.42
C ILE A 79 0.11 1.38 -8.71
N ALA A 80 -1.02 1.05 -9.31
CA ALA A 80 -1.08 0.62 -10.72
C ALA A 80 -1.32 1.86 -11.58
N GLY A 81 -0.38 2.20 -12.45
CA GLY A 81 -0.38 3.41 -13.28
C GLY A 81 0.01 4.65 -12.48
N GLN A 82 1.31 4.82 -12.21
CA GLN A 82 1.83 6.00 -11.53
C GLN A 82 1.59 7.28 -12.33
N THR A 83 1.26 8.37 -11.64
CA THR A 83 0.97 9.66 -12.28
C THR A 83 2.18 10.27 -13.01
N PHE A 84 3.41 10.01 -12.53
CA PHE A 84 4.63 10.63 -13.08
C PHE A 84 5.29 9.82 -14.19
N THR A 85 5.33 8.49 -14.06
CA THR A 85 6.05 7.59 -14.98
C THR A 85 5.12 6.65 -15.75
N GLY A 86 3.87 6.48 -15.33
CA GLY A 86 2.94 5.48 -15.87
C GLY A 86 3.23 4.05 -15.43
N GLU A 87 4.30 3.81 -14.67
CA GLU A 87 4.71 2.47 -14.24
C GLU A 87 3.79 1.91 -13.15
N ASP A 88 3.70 0.59 -13.06
CA ASP A 88 3.03 -0.11 -11.96
C ASP A 88 4.03 -0.41 -10.85
N ASP A 89 3.66 -0.26 -9.58
CA ASP A 89 4.41 -0.83 -8.47
C ASP A 89 4.39 -2.38 -8.52
N ASP A 90 5.34 -3.06 -7.88
CA ASP A 90 5.29 -4.53 -7.78
C ASP A 90 4.28 -4.96 -6.71
N ILE A 91 3.00 -4.98 -7.10
CA ILE A 91 1.86 -5.23 -6.21
C ILE A 91 1.99 -6.60 -5.53
N GLN A 92 2.47 -7.62 -6.25
CA GLN A 92 2.59 -8.98 -5.73
C GLN A 92 3.70 -9.05 -4.69
N GLU A 93 4.89 -8.51 -5.00
CA GLU A 93 6.00 -8.49 -4.05
C GLU A 93 5.67 -7.68 -2.79
N ILE A 94 4.99 -6.54 -2.95
CA ILE A 94 4.49 -5.72 -1.84
C ILE A 94 3.49 -6.51 -0.99
N HIS A 95 2.55 -7.23 -1.60
CA HIS A 95 1.56 -8.04 -0.89
C HIS A 95 2.22 -9.11 -0.04
N ASP A 96 3.11 -9.89 -0.64
CA ASP A 96 3.78 -11.01 0.02
C ASP A 96 4.68 -10.52 1.15
N LYS A 97 5.42 -9.42 0.91
CA LYS A 97 6.25 -8.80 1.93
C LYS A 97 5.41 -8.25 3.08
N ALA A 98 4.36 -7.48 2.82
CA ALA A 98 3.50 -6.91 3.85
C ALA A 98 2.90 -8.00 4.76
N LYS A 99 2.49 -9.14 4.19
CA LYS A 99 2.06 -10.31 4.96
C LYS A 99 3.18 -10.95 5.77
N SER A 100 4.38 -11.02 5.23
CA SER A 100 5.52 -11.60 5.95
C SER A 100 5.86 -10.80 7.21
N VAL A 101 5.78 -9.47 7.16
CA VAL A 101 6.24 -8.56 8.22
C VAL A 101 5.16 -8.20 9.25
N CYS A 102 3.89 -8.08 8.83
CA CYS A 102 2.82 -7.63 9.71
C CYS A 102 1.79 -8.72 9.95
N ARG A 103 1.62 -9.11 11.22
CA ARG A 103 0.59 -10.07 11.62
C ARG A 103 -0.81 -9.55 11.29
N VAL A 104 -1.05 -8.24 11.41
CA VAL A 104 -2.36 -7.64 11.10
C VAL A 104 -2.66 -7.75 9.60
N ALA A 105 -1.63 -7.70 8.74
CA ALA A 105 -1.75 -7.94 7.30
C ALA A 105 -2.11 -9.38 6.90
N ARG A 106 -2.03 -10.34 7.84
CA ARG A 106 -2.49 -11.71 7.65
C ARG A 106 -3.97 -11.90 8.01
N SER A 107 -4.62 -10.89 8.61
CA SER A 107 -6.00 -11.00 9.05
C SER A 107 -7.00 -10.94 7.88
N PRO A 108 -8.18 -11.57 7.99
CA PRO A 108 -9.24 -11.48 6.98
C PRO A 108 -9.75 -10.04 6.72
N ALA A 109 -9.43 -9.11 7.61
CA ALA A 109 -9.74 -7.69 7.52
C ALA A 109 -8.80 -6.94 6.57
N TRP A 110 -7.65 -7.54 6.24
CA TRP A 110 -6.62 -6.99 5.37
C TRP A 110 -6.63 -7.70 4.02
N ARG A 111 -7.70 -7.49 3.25
CA ARG A 111 -7.78 -7.95 1.86
C ARG A 111 -7.28 -6.84 0.95
N THR A 112 -6.52 -7.21 -0.07
CA THR A 112 -6.16 -6.30 -1.17
C THR A 112 -7.46 -5.85 -1.84
N GLY A 113 -7.82 -4.58 -1.63
CA GLY A 113 -9.02 -4.00 -2.22
C GLY A 113 -8.78 -3.73 -3.71
N ALA A 114 -9.40 -4.57 -4.56
CA ALA A 114 -9.32 -4.58 -6.02
C ALA A 114 -7.94 -4.97 -6.60
N LEU A 115 -7.93 -5.86 -7.60
CA LEU A 115 -6.80 -6.25 -8.47
C LEU A 115 -6.10 -7.60 -8.25
N SER A 116 -6.45 -8.44 -7.26
CA SER A 116 -5.91 -9.83 -7.25
C SER A 116 -6.37 -10.69 -8.45
N HIS A 117 -7.23 -10.15 -9.32
CA HIS A 117 -7.68 -10.77 -10.57
C HIS A 117 -7.14 -10.08 -11.84
N TYR A 118 -6.33 -9.03 -11.72
CA TYR A 118 -5.61 -8.51 -12.89
C TYR A 118 -4.27 -9.23 -13.01
N ARG A 119 -4.31 -10.38 -13.69
CA ARG A 119 -3.11 -10.95 -14.31
C ARG A 119 -2.70 -9.97 -15.41
N VAL A 120 -1.52 -9.36 -15.30
CA VAL A 120 -0.90 -8.65 -16.42
C VAL A 120 -0.51 -9.73 -17.44
N GLU A 121 -1.45 -10.10 -18.31
CA GLU A 121 -1.16 -10.92 -19.47
C GLU A 121 -0.40 -10.05 -20.48
N GLY A 122 0.90 -10.35 -20.62
CA GLY A 122 1.68 -10.08 -21.83
C GLY A 122 1.85 -8.62 -22.23
N THR A 123 2.96 -8.01 -21.82
CA THR A 123 3.57 -6.95 -22.62
C THR A 123 4.04 -7.55 -23.95
N THR A 124 3.21 -7.50 -24.99
CA THR A 124 3.66 -7.72 -26.37
C THR A 124 4.62 -6.60 -26.74
N PRO A 125 5.87 -6.87 -27.17
CA PRO A 125 6.75 -5.81 -27.63
C PRO A 125 6.20 -5.21 -28.92
N LEU A 126 5.89 -3.92 -28.92
CA LEU A 126 5.70 -3.13 -30.14
C LEU A 126 7.06 -2.95 -30.83
N THR A 127 7.51 -3.98 -31.53
CA THR A 127 8.56 -3.88 -32.55
C THR A 127 8.22 -4.88 -33.64
N GLN A 128 7.70 -4.38 -34.75
CA GLN A 128 7.90 -4.79 -36.14
C GLN A 128 6.71 -4.26 -36.96
N VAL A 129 6.80 -3.00 -37.35
CA VAL A 129 6.20 -2.50 -38.59
C VAL A 129 7.39 -2.12 -39.46
N GLY A 130 7.69 -2.98 -40.42
CA GLY A 130 8.75 -2.86 -41.42
C GLY A 130 8.35 -3.69 -42.63
#